data_AF-A0A7D9L9F2-F1
#
_entry.id   AF-A0A7D9L9F2-F1
#
_cell.length_a   1.000
_cell.length_b   1.000
_cell.length_c   1.000
_cell.angle_alpha   90.00
_cell.angle_beta   90.00
_cell.angle_gamma   90.00
#
_symmetry.space_group_name_H-M   'P 1'
#
loop_
_entity.id
_entity.type
_entity.pdbx_description
1 polymer ?
#
loop_
_entity_poly.entity_id
_entity_poly.type
_entity_poly.pdbx_seq_one_letter_code
_entity_poly.pdbx_strand_id
1 'polypeptide(L)'
;MDFYSRRELQHSNEMEGATKVKLRTGTEVQNVRGTTSCRSFGYDSWKQLYEGAVGNWPDFCPVDYCTRNAIYGAHVRVHFNRGGVWIIPMCAKHNHYTNNDWMTITDSNTIAVYAEKEHT
;
A
#
# COMPACT_ATOMS: atom_id res chain seq x y z
N MET A 1 -24.69 -36.83 -13.59
CA MET A 1 -24.66 -35.60 -14.43
C MET A 1 -25.15 -34.50 -13.53
N ASP A 2 -24.21 -33.91 -12.80
CA ASP A 2 -24.57 -33.01 -11.69
C ASP A 2 -24.78 -31.61 -12.25
N PHE A 3 -26.06 -31.22 -12.29
CA PHE A 3 -26.49 -29.86 -12.53
C PHE A 3 -26.17 -29.03 -11.29
N TYR A 4 -24.96 -28.49 -11.21
CA TYR A 4 -24.70 -27.42 -10.26
C TYR A 4 -25.49 -26.18 -10.69
N SER A 5 -26.37 -25.77 -9.77
CA SER A 5 -27.28 -24.63 -9.88
C SER A 5 -26.51 -23.34 -10.17
N ARG A 6 -26.97 -22.61 -11.19
CA ARG A 6 -26.46 -21.30 -11.65
C ARG A 6 -26.57 -20.18 -10.58
N ARG A 7 -26.92 -20.51 -9.34
CA ARG A 7 -27.17 -19.61 -8.21
C ARG A 7 -26.07 -19.67 -7.12
N GLU A 8 -25.13 -20.60 -7.21
CA GLU A 8 -23.92 -20.64 -6.34
C GLU A 8 -22.69 -19.97 -6.99
N LEU A 9 -22.81 -19.54 -8.25
CA LEU A 9 -21.81 -18.73 -8.97
C LEU A 9 -22.00 -17.21 -8.76
N GLN A 10 -22.73 -16.80 -7.72
CA GLN A 10 -23.03 -15.38 -7.43
C GLN A 10 -22.65 -14.94 -6.00
N HIS A 11 -21.75 -15.69 -5.35
CA HIS A 11 -21.04 -15.25 -4.14
C HIS A 11 -19.52 -15.49 -4.23
N SER A 12 -18.99 -15.52 -5.45
CA SER A 12 -17.54 -15.41 -5.71
C SER A 12 -17.21 -14.08 -6.39
N ASN A 13 -18.04 -13.05 -6.16
CA ASN A 13 -17.80 -11.70 -6.68
C ASN A 13 -16.45 -11.20 -6.13
N GLU A 14 -15.43 -11.33 -6.97
CA GLU A 14 -14.43 -10.30 -7.18
C GLU A 14 -13.77 -9.77 -5.90
N MET A 15 -12.77 -10.51 -5.41
CA MET A 15 -11.59 -9.81 -4.90
C MET A 15 -10.90 -9.16 -6.11
N GLU A 16 -11.46 -8.06 -6.61
CA GLU A 16 -10.76 -7.13 -7.50
C GLU A 16 -9.43 -6.78 -6.82
N GLY A 17 -8.33 -7.28 -7.36
CA GLY A 17 -7.01 -7.12 -6.75
C GLY A 17 -6.74 -5.64 -6.46
N ALA A 18 -6.33 -5.32 -5.24
CA ALA A 18 -6.03 -3.96 -4.85
C ALA A 18 -5.12 -3.29 -5.90
N THR A 19 -5.52 -2.11 -6.36
CA THR A 19 -4.77 -1.39 -7.40
C THR A 19 -3.32 -1.22 -6.94
N LYS A 20 -2.36 -1.60 -7.76
CA LYS A 20 -0.93 -1.53 -7.41
C LYS A 20 -0.10 -0.89 -8.50
N VAL A 21 0.95 -0.17 -8.09
CA VAL A 21 1.89 0.48 -9.01
C VAL A 21 3.32 0.20 -8.56
N LYS A 22 4.20 -0.15 -9.51
CA LYS A 22 5.64 -0.28 -9.25
C LYS A 22 6.27 1.11 -9.28
N LEU A 23 6.91 1.51 -8.18
CA LEU A 23 7.60 2.79 -8.07
C LEU A 23 9.00 2.68 -8.67
N ARG A 24 9.43 3.72 -9.39
CA ARG A 24 10.79 3.80 -9.94
C ARG A 24 11.73 4.40 -8.89
N THR A 25 13.00 4.05 -8.95
CA THR A 25 14.04 4.81 -8.22
C THR A 25 13.96 6.29 -8.58
N GLY A 26 14.05 7.17 -7.58
CA GLY A 26 13.85 8.61 -7.73
C GLY A 26 12.39 9.05 -7.63
N THR A 27 11.43 8.13 -7.45
CA THR A 27 10.03 8.50 -7.17
C THR A 27 9.94 9.11 -5.77
N GLU A 28 9.31 10.27 -5.65
CA GLU A 28 9.10 10.93 -4.37
C GLU A 28 7.75 10.52 -3.74
N VAL A 29 7.79 10.27 -2.43
CA VAL A 29 6.63 9.92 -1.60
C VAL A 29 6.58 10.76 -0.33
N GLN A 30 5.38 11.04 0.18
CA GLN A 30 5.19 11.86 1.38
C GLN A 30 4.17 11.19 2.29
N ASN A 31 4.47 11.07 3.60
CA ASN A 31 3.52 10.51 4.56
C ASN A 31 2.21 11.32 4.62
N VAL A 32 1.08 10.62 4.70
CA VAL A 32 -0.24 11.22 4.90
C VAL A 32 -0.64 11.16 6.36
N ARG A 33 -0.93 12.33 6.95
CA ARG A 33 -1.37 12.45 8.35
C ARG A 33 -2.85 12.05 8.49
N GLY A 34 -3.23 11.57 9.67
CA GLY A 34 -4.63 11.34 10.03
C GLY A 34 -5.27 10.09 9.40
N THR A 35 -4.47 9.22 8.78
CA THR A 35 -4.96 8.02 8.08
C THR A 35 -5.10 6.79 9.00
N THR A 36 -4.86 6.94 10.30
CA THR A 36 -4.95 5.85 11.27
C THR A 36 -6.37 5.31 11.42
N SER A 37 -7.39 6.14 11.13
CA SER A 37 -8.81 5.77 11.17
C SER A 37 -9.34 5.22 9.86
N CYS A 38 -8.53 5.22 8.79
CA CYS A 38 -8.95 4.72 7.49
C CYS A 38 -9.16 3.20 7.59
N ARG A 39 -10.18 2.67 6.92
CA ARG A 39 -10.51 1.25 7.00
C ARG A 39 -9.76 0.49 5.93
N SER A 40 -8.99 -0.52 6.33
CA SER A 40 -8.47 -1.53 5.41
C SER A 40 -9.64 -2.34 4.87
N PHE A 41 -9.87 -2.26 3.54
CA PHE A 41 -10.99 -2.88 2.82
C PHE A 41 -11.11 -4.39 3.06
N GLY A 42 -11.79 -4.80 4.14
CA GLY A 42 -11.96 -6.21 4.49
C GLY A 42 -10.71 -6.91 5.05
N TYR A 43 -9.67 -6.16 5.43
CA TYR A 43 -8.47 -6.69 6.09
C TYR A 43 -8.34 -6.16 7.51
N ASP A 44 -7.70 -6.89 8.42
CA ASP A 44 -7.50 -6.48 9.82
C ASP A 44 -6.37 -5.44 9.97
N SER A 45 -5.51 -5.31 8.95
CA SER A 45 -4.45 -4.30 8.92
C SER A 45 -4.03 -3.93 7.50
N TRP A 46 -3.40 -2.76 7.37
CA TRP A 46 -2.77 -2.32 6.12
C TRP A 46 -1.63 -3.22 5.65
N LYS A 47 -0.93 -3.86 6.58
CA LYS A 47 0.08 -4.86 6.27
C LYS A 47 -0.55 -6.08 5.58
N GLN A 48 -1.65 -6.59 6.12
CA GLN A 48 -2.39 -7.69 5.50
C GLN A 48 -2.97 -7.31 4.13
N LEU A 49 -3.51 -6.09 3.97
CA LEU A 49 -3.96 -5.60 2.65
C LEU A 49 -2.81 -5.64 1.64
N TYR A 50 -1.64 -5.12 2.03
CA TYR A 50 -0.46 -5.11 1.18
C TYR A 50 0.01 -6.54 0.84
N GLU A 51 0.14 -7.41 1.85
CA GLU A 51 0.54 -8.81 1.66
C GLU A 51 -0.46 -9.58 0.79
N GLY A 52 -1.77 -9.32 0.94
CA GLY A 52 -2.80 -9.89 0.07
C GLY A 52 -2.70 -9.42 -1.39
N ALA A 53 -2.27 -8.19 -1.62
CA ALA A 53 -2.14 -7.61 -2.97
C ALA A 53 -0.82 -7.94 -3.68
N VAL A 54 0.26 -8.05 -2.91
CA VAL A 54 1.64 -8.19 -3.41
C VAL A 54 2.19 -9.60 -3.22
N GLY A 55 1.72 -10.33 -2.20
CA GLY A 55 2.15 -11.69 -1.87
C GLY A 55 3.31 -11.76 -0.88
N ASN A 56 4.13 -10.70 -0.78
CA ASN A 56 5.27 -10.67 0.14
C ASN A 56 5.51 -9.27 0.71
N TRP A 57 5.95 -9.25 1.97
CA TRP A 57 6.42 -8.05 2.64
C TRP A 57 7.94 -7.89 2.43
N PRO A 58 8.44 -6.74 1.96
CA PRO A 58 9.87 -6.51 1.83
C PRO A 58 10.57 -6.47 3.18
N ASP A 59 11.81 -6.98 3.24
CA ASP A 59 12.59 -6.97 4.47
C ASP A 59 13.01 -5.56 4.87
N PHE A 60 13.37 -4.71 3.90
CA PHE A 60 14.00 -3.40 4.12
C PHE A 60 13.12 -2.23 3.66
N CYS A 61 13.35 -1.09 4.30
CA CYS A 61 12.70 0.17 3.95
C CYS A 61 13.24 0.69 2.60
N PRO A 62 12.37 1.01 1.63
CA PRO A 62 12.79 1.38 0.27
C PRO A 62 13.30 2.82 0.13
N VAL A 63 13.21 3.62 1.20
CA VAL A 63 13.42 5.07 1.21
C VAL A 63 14.89 5.39 1.48
N ASP A 64 15.47 6.34 0.73
CA ASP A 64 16.76 6.98 1.00
C ASP A 64 17.92 6.03 1.37
N TYR A 65 18.04 4.90 0.65
CA TYR A 65 19.04 3.84 0.90
C TYR A 65 19.02 3.29 2.34
N CYS A 66 17.85 3.33 2.98
CA CYS A 66 17.69 2.89 4.35
C CYS A 66 17.93 1.38 4.49
N THR A 67 18.77 1.01 5.46
CA THR A 67 19.07 -0.39 5.79
C THR A 67 18.20 -0.94 6.92
N ARG A 68 17.22 -0.16 7.40
CA ARG A 68 16.33 -0.59 8.49
C ARG A 68 15.19 -1.45 7.94
N ASN A 69 14.72 -2.38 8.77
CA ASN A 69 13.63 -3.26 8.39
C ASN A 69 12.33 -2.48 8.13
N ALA A 70 11.62 -2.84 7.06
CA ALA A 70 10.27 -2.36 6.83
C ALA A 70 9.33 -3.15 7.76
N ILE A 71 8.68 -2.47 8.70
CA ILE A 71 7.83 -3.12 9.71
C ILE A 71 6.41 -2.55 9.73
N TYR A 72 6.16 -1.45 9.01
CA TYR A 72 4.87 -0.79 8.93
C TYR A 72 4.43 -0.54 7.48
N GLY A 73 3.12 -0.55 7.24
CA GLY A 73 2.54 -0.01 6.00
C GLY A 73 2.33 1.48 6.18
N ALA A 74 3.15 2.29 5.52
CA ALA A 74 3.05 3.74 5.56
C ALA A 74 2.06 4.23 4.51
N HIS A 75 1.13 5.08 4.93
CA HIS A 75 0.25 5.81 4.03
C HIS A 75 1.00 6.98 3.40
N VAL A 76 1.06 7.01 2.08
CA VAL A 76 1.80 8.02 1.33
C VAL A 76 1.01 8.59 0.16
N ARG A 77 1.30 9.85 -0.16
CA ARG A 77 1.09 10.41 -1.50
C ARG A 77 2.29 10.07 -2.36
N VAL A 78 2.06 9.81 -3.64
CA VAL A 78 3.10 9.60 -4.65
C VAL A 78 3.12 10.82 -5.57
N HIS A 79 4.27 11.48 -5.73
CA HIS A 79 4.37 12.80 -6.36
C HIS A 79 3.73 12.89 -7.77
N PHE A 80 3.77 11.80 -8.54
CA PHE A 80 3.21 11.73 -9.90
C PHE A 80 1.80 11.15 -9.99
N ASN A 81 1.21 10.73 -8.86
CA ASN A 81 -0.13 10.14 -8.81
C ASN A 81 -1.05 11.03 -7.97
N ARG A 82 -1.62 12.04 -8.62
CA ARG A 82 -2.51 13.03 -8.00
C ARG A 82 -3.90 12.42 -7.84
N GLY A 83 -4.17 11.76 -6.71
CA GLY A 83 -5.56 11.38 -6.39
C GLY A 83 -5.77 10.19 -5.47
N GLY A 84 -4.86 9.89 -4.54
CA GLY A 84 -5.11 8.82 -3.58
C GLY A 84 -4.01 8.61 -2.57
N VAL A 85 -4.38 7.87 -1.52
CA VAL A 85 -3.47 7.37 -0.49
C VAL A 85 -2.99 5.99 -0.91
N TRP A 86 -1.68 5.78 -0.84
CA TRP A 86 -1.02 4.53 -1.17
C TRP A 86 -0.34 3.96 0.06
N ILE A 87 -0.15 2.65 0.09
CA ILE A 87 0.59 1.94 1.13
C ILE A 87 1.90 1.47 0.55
N ILE A 88 2.99 1.81 1.22
CA ILE A 88 4.31 1.24 0.98
C ILE A 88 4.94 0.74 2.29
N PRO A 89 5.74 -0.34 2.24
CA PRO A 89 6.46 -0.84 3.41
C PRO A 89 7.52 0.17 3.85
N MET A 90 7.57 0.50 5.14
CA MET A 90 8.55 1.44 5.70
C MET A 90 9.01 1.02 7.10
N CYS A 91 10.17 1.54 7.49
CA CYS A 91 10.66 1.46 8.87
C CYS A 91 10.01 2.52 9.77
N ALA A 92 10.12 2.36 11.08
CA ALA A 92 9.60 3.31 12.09
C ALA A 92 10.10 4.75 11.91
N LYS A 93 11.32 4.92 11.38
CA LYS A 93 11.94 6.25 11.20
C LYS A 93 11.28 7.04 10.06
N HIS A 94 11.02 6.36 8.94
CA HIS A 94 10.46 7.01 7.75
C HIS A 94 8.93 7.02 7.77
N ASN A 95 8.28 6.05 8.42
CA ASN A 95 6.86 6.09 8.74
C ASN A 95 6.63 6.93 10.02
N HIS A 96 6.70 8.25 9.91
CA HIS A 96 6.51 9.13 11.06
C HIS A 96 5.51 10.24 10.75
N TYR A 97 4.46 10.36 11.56
CA TYR A 97 3.35 11.29 11.31
C TYR A 97 3.78 12.77 11.28
N THR A 98 4.86 13.14 11.98
CA THR A 98 5.40 14.51 11.91
C THR A 98 6.26 14.75 10.67
N ASN A 99 6.81 13.70 10.06
CA ASN A 99 7.63 13.82 8.86
C ASN A 99 6.72 13.92 7.63
N ASN A 100 6.48 15.15 7.19
CA ASN A 100 5.73 15.49 5.99
C ASN A 100 6.67 15.95 4.86
N ASP A 101 7.96 15.66 4.93
CA ASP A 101 8.87 15.92 3.83
C ASP A 101 8.69 14.87 2.72
N TRP A 102 9.01 15.27 1.49
CA TRP A 102 9.12 14.32 0.39
C TRP A 102 10.38 13.48 0.57
N MET A 103 10.20 12.17 0.47
CA MET A 103 11.23 11.15 0.63
C MET A 103 11.44 10.42 -0.70
N THR A 104 12.67 10.00 -0.99
CA THR A 104 12.98 9.38 -2.27
C THR A 104 12.95 7.87 -2.18
N ILE A 105 12.21 7.22 -3.07
CA ILE A 105 12.27 5.77 -3.27
C ILE A 105 13.60 5.45 -3.96
N THR A 106 14.40 4.62 -3.31
CA THR A 106 15.69 4.14 -3.82
C THR A 106 15.61 2.72 -4.35
N ASP A 107 14.70 1.89 -3.81
CA ASP A 107 14.48 0.53 -4.30
C ASP A 107 13.47 0.50 -5.46
N SER A 108 13.96 0.13 -6.65
CA SER A 108 13.16 -0.01 -7.86
C SER A 108 12.12 -1.15 -7.82
N ASN A 109 12.19 -2.06 -6.83
CA ASN A 109 11.22 -3.14 -6.65
C ASN A 109 10.06 -2.77 -5.73
N THR A 110 10.02 -1.54 -5.24
CA THR A 110 8.93 -1.04 -4.40
C THR A 110 7.60 -1.07 -5.15
N ILE A 111 6.61 -1.75 -4.57
CA ILE A 111 5.22 -1.71 -5.03
C ILE A 111 4.44 -0.84 -4.06
N ALA A 112 3.64 0.08 -4.58
CA ALA A 112 2.67 0.83 -3.83
C ALA A 112 1.28 0.25 -4.07
N VAL A 113 0.53 0.03 -3.00
CA VAL A 113 -0.84 -0.51 -3.05
C VAL A 113 -1.81 0.61 -2.75
N TYR A 114 -2.79 0.82 -3.60
CA TYR A 114 -3.82 1.83 -3.42
C TYR A 114 -4.65 1.50 -2.19
N ALA A 115 -4.75 2.46 -1.27
CA ALA A 115 -5.60 2.34 -0.10
C ALA A 115 -6.97 2.93 -0.39
N GLU A 116 -7.05 4.22 -0.70
CA GLU A 116 -8.32 4.93 -0.87
C GLU A 116 -8.16 6.25 -1.62
N LYS A 117 -9.29 6.84 -2.03
CA LYS A 117 -9.30 8.22 -2.54
C LYS A 117 -9.05 9.16 -1.37
N GLU A 118 -8.24 10.17 -1.61
CA GLU A 118 -8.08 11.26 -0.65
C GLU A 118 -9.42 11.99 -0.51
N HIS A 119 -10.03 11.94 0.67
CA HIS A 119 -11.21 12.71 0.99
C HIS A 119 -10.79 14.15 1.30
N THR A 120 -10.85 15.01 0.29
CA THR A 120 -10.78 16.48 0.45
C THR A 120 -12.05 17.04 1.04
#